data_AF-A0A1W1D3Q1-F1
#
_entry.id   AF-A0A1W1D3Q1-F1
#
_cell.length_a   1.000
_cell.length_b   1.000
_cell.length_c   1.000
_cell.angle_alpha   90.00
_cell.angle_beta   90.00
_cell.angle_gamma   90.00
#
_symmetry.space_group_name_H-M   'P 1'
#
loop_
_entity.id
_entity.type
_entity.pdbx_description
1 polymer ?
#
loop_
_entity_poly.entity_id
_entity_poly.type
_entity_poly.pdbx_seq_one_letter_code
_entity_poly.pdbx_strand_id
1 'polypeptide(L)'
;MRVKIVLAYDGTSFLGSQKQKETSNTIFGIFESILSQLGIQQNVVASGRTDKGVHASYQVCHIDLPPFWMDIKKLQYVLNKMLPQSIFVKKIQKVSSDFHARYDATSRVYRYIIKEGQRDPFLNRFVTFVDGIDIQKISQNIKLFMGEHDFAYFMKNGSDVKSTIRVISKTFVYQHKGNIILYFEANGFLRSQIRLMVGALLQLNAFEIQQQLSLEKKI
;
A
#
# COMPACT_ATOMS: atom_id res chain seq x y z
N MET A 1 -15.15 -21.52 -5.83
CA MET A 1 -13.77 -21.67 -6.36
C MET A 1 -12.93 -20.49 -5.92
N ARG A 2 -11.80 -20.70 -5.22
CA ARG A 2 -10.95 -19.58 -4.81
C ARG A 2 -10.11 -19.02 -5.96
N VAL A 3 -10.08 -17.69 -6.06
CA VAL A 3 -9.24 -16.98 -7.02
C VAL A 3 -8.40 -15.89 -6.35
N LYS A 4 -7.19 -15.71 -6.86
CA LYS A 4 -6.34 -14.55 -6.59
C LYS A 4 -6.58 -13.49 -7.65
N ILE A 5 -6.83 -12.27 -7.22
CA ILE A 5 -7.06 -11.10 -8.06
C ILE A 5 -5.93 -10.10 -7.82
N VAL A 6 -5.33 -9.60 -8.89
CA VAL A 6 -4.31 -8.54 -8.84
C VAL A 6 -4.95 -7.25 -9.36
N LEU A 7 -5.06 -6.26 -8.47
CA LEU A 7 -5.60 -4.94 -8.75
C LEU A 7 -4.47 -3.91 -8.90
N ALA A 8 -4.67 -2.96 -9.80
CA ALA A 8 -4.03 -1.65 -9.75
C ALA A 8 -5.11 -0.59 -9.54
N TYR A 9 -4.77 0.47 -8.82
CA TYR A 9 -5.66 1.61 -8.66
C TYR A 9 -4.93 2.91 -8.38
N ASP A 10 -5.51 3.99 -8.89
CA ASP A 10 -5.22 5.35 -8.46
C ASP A 10 -6.05 5.65 -7.20
N GLY A 11 -5.37 5.77 -6.05
CA GLY A 11 -5.99 6.02 -4.76
C GLY A 11 -6.49 7.45 -4.52
N THR A 12 -6.19 8.43 -5.39
CA THR A 12 -6.39 9.87 -5.10
C THR A 12 -7.80 10.21 -4.63
N SER A 13 -8.83 9.71 -5.32
CA SER A 13 -10.23 10.05 -5.05
C SER A 13 -10.90 9.18 -3.99
N PHE A 14 -10.18 8.22 -3.41
CA PHE A 14 -10.74 7.21 -2.50
C PHE A 14 -10.33 7.45 -1.05
N LEU A 15 -11.25 7.14 -0.13
CA LEU A 15 -11.05 7.23 1.31
C LEU A 15 -10.29 6.02 1.89
N GLY A 16 -9.35 5.47 1.11
CA GLY A 16 -8.56 4.29 1.41
C GLY A 16 -9.08 3.03 0.71
N SER A 17 -8.37 1.92 0.87
CA SER A 17 -8.78 0.67 0.22
C SER A 17 -9.90 -0.05 0.95
N GLN A 18 -9.89 -0.05 2.28
CA GLN A 18 -10.78 -0.84 3.11
C GLN A 18 -12.20 -0.27 3.08
N LYS A 19 -13.20 -1.13 2.88
CA LYS A 19 -14.62 -0.78 3.02
C LYS A 19 -14.93 -0.19 4.40
N GLN A 20 -15.71 0.88 4.40
CA GLN A 20 -16.15 1.61 5.59
C GLN A 20 -17.68 1.54 5.69
N LYS A 21 -18.24 1.74 6.89
CA LYS A 21 -19.71 1.64 7.08
C LYS A 21 -20.42 2.88 6.57
N GLU A 22 -19.76 4.03 6.69
CA GLU A 22 -20.30 5.36 6.45
C GLU A 22 -20.18 5.79 4.99
N THR A 23 -19.38 5.07 4.19
CA THR A 23 -19.13 5.42 2.78
C THR A 23 -18.70 4.21 1.96
N SER A 24 -19.22 4.14 0.73
CA SER A 24 -18.77 3.21 -0.30
C SER A 24 -17.56 3.72 -1.08
N ASN A 25 -17.13 4.99 -0.88
CA ASN A 25 -16.03 5.61 -1.64
C ASN A 25 -14.65 5.12 -1.20
N THR A 26 -14.43 3.83 -1.35
CA THR A 26 -13.22 3.07 -1.02
C THR A 26 -12.98 2.06 -2.14
N ILE A 27 -11.73 1.62 -2.31
CA ILE A 27 -11.40 0.67 -3.39
C ILE A 27 -12.24 -0.61 -3.28
N PHE A 28 -12.29 -1.23 -2.09
CA PHE A 28 -13.04 -2.47 -1.91
C PHE A 28 -14.55 -2.25 -1.79
N GLY A 29 -15.02 -1.08 -1.34
CA GLY A 29 -16.44 -0.75 -1.38
C GLY A 29 -17.00 -0.75 -2.81
N ILE A 30 -16.30 -0.10 -3.74
CA ILE A 30 -16.70 -0.08 -5.16
C ILE A 30 -16.48 -1.44 -5.82
N PHE A 31 -15.34 -2.08 -5.58
CA PHE A 31 -15.05 -3.38 -6.17
C PHE A 31 -16.08 -4.45 -5.75
N GLU A 32 -16.44 -4.50 -4.46
CA GLU A 32 -17.48 -5.40 -3.95
C GLU A 32 -18.89 -5.07 -4.47
N SER A 33 -19.20 -3.79 -4.68
CA SER A 33 -20.48 -3.39 -5.30
C SER A 33 -20.60 -3.93 -6.72
N ILE A 34 -19.54 -3.84 -7.54
CA ILE A 34 -19.52 -4.38 -8.90
C ILE A 34 -19.56 -5.92 -8.89
N LEU A 35 -18.80 -6.55 -8.00
CA LEU A 35 -18.88 -8.01 -7.80
C LEU A 35 -20.32 -8.45 -7.48
N SER A 36 -21.03 -7.68 -6.64
CA SER A 36 -22.41 -7.99 -6.27
C SER A 36 -23.37 -7.88 -7.46
N GLN A 37 -23.19 -6.90 -8.36
CA GLN A 37 -23.95 -6.80 -9.62
C GLN A 37 -23.72 -8.01 -10.55
N LEU A 38 -22.57 -8.67 -10.43
CA LEU A 38 -22.22 -9.89 -11.16
C LEU A 38 -22.65 -11.18 -10.42
N GLY A 39 -23.46 -11.07 -9.37
CA GLY A 39 -23.91 -12.20 -8.56
C GLY A 39 -22.82 -12.79 -7.64
N ILE A 40 -21.71 -12.08 -7.43
CA ILE A 40 -20.61 -12.51 -6.55
C ILE A 40 -20.77 -11.79 -5.20
N GLN A 41 -21.46 -12.44 -4.27
CA GLN A 41 -21.68 -11.93 -2.92
C GLN A 41 -20.53 -12.35 -1.98
N GLN A 42 -19.38 -11.70 -2.10
CA GLN A 42 -18.19 -11.98 -1.30
C GLN A 42 -17.52 -10.70 -0.81
N ASN A 43 -16.99 -10.74 0.41
CA ASN A 43 -16.09 -9.70 0.90
C ASN A 43 -14.70 -9.92 0.32
N VAL A 44 -14.03 -8.84 -0.07
CA VAL A 44 -12.70 -8.89 -0.66
C VAL A 44 -11.65 -8.94 0.44
N VAL A 45 -10.82 -9.98 0.45
CA VAL A 45 -9.71 -10.10 1.40
C VAL A 45 -8.40 -9.75 0.71
N ALA A 46 -7.80 -8.63 1.12
CA ALA A 46 -6.58 -8.09 0.51
C ALA A 46 -5.29 -8.42 1.26
N SER A 47 -4.16 -8.39 0.56
CA SER A 47 -2.82 -8.59 1.12
C SER A 47 -2.37 -7.48 2.07
N GLY A 48 -2.94 -6.29 1.92
CA GLY A 48 -2.70 -5.14 2.78
C GLY A 48 -3.77 -4.07 2.59
N ARG A 49 -3.83 -3.11 3.51
CA ARG A 49 -4.70 -1.93 3.38
C ARG A 49 -3.86 -0.74 2.91
N THR A 50 -4.46 0.16 2.14
CA THR A 50 -3.87 1.46 1.82
C THR A 50 -4.69 2.58 2.44
N ASP A 51 -3.99 3.57 2.97
CA ASP A 51 -4.59 4.79 3.53
C ASP A 51 -5.23 5.63 2.41
N LYS A 52 -6.08 6.61 2.79
CA LYS A 52 -6.65 7.59 1.87
C LYS A 52 -5.57 8.20 0.96
N GLY A 53 -5.86 8.23 -0.34
CA GLY A 53 -4.96 8.79 -1.36
C GLY A 53 -3.83 7.87 -1.83
N VAL A 54 -3.58 6.73 -1.18
CA VAL A 54 -2.45 5.85 -1.53
C VAL A 54 -2.84 4.92 -2.69
N HIS A 55 -2.00 4.88 -3.72
CA HIS A 55 -2.18 4.05 -4.92
C HIS A 55 -1.65 2.62 -4.73
N ALA A 56 -2.01 1.72 -5.64
CA ALA A 56 -1.36 0.42 -5.75
C ALA A 56 -1.18 0.02 -7.22
N SER A 57 -0.05 -0.62 -7.52
CA SER A 57 0.22 -1.18 -8.85
C SER A 57 -0.01 -2.70 -8.95
N TYR A 58 -0.02 -3.39 -7.79
CA TYR A 58 -0.14 -4.84 -7.65
C TYR A 58 -0.77 -5.21 -6.28
N GLN A 59 -1.90 -4.61 -5.92
CA GLN A 59 -2.64 -5.05 -4.73
C GLN A 59 -3.19 -6.45 -4.99
N VAL A 60 -2.84 -7.41 -4.12
CA VAL A 60 -3.33 -8.78 -4.24
C VAL A 60 -4.54 -8.97 -3.34
N CYS A 61 -5.57 -9.62 -3.86
CA CYS A 61 -6.75 -10.00 -3.10
C CYS A 61 -7.15 -11.44 -3.42
N HIS A 62 -8.00 -12.02 -2.58
CA HIS A 62 -8.70 -13.25 -2.92
C HIS A 62 -10.20 -13.14 -2.61
N ILE A 63 -10.97 -13.91 -3.36
CA ILE A 63 -12.41 -14.14 -3.18
C ILE A 63 -12.75 -15.57 -3.59
N ASP A 64 -13.91 -16.05 -3.17
CA ASP A 64 -14.48 -17.32 -3.62
C ASP A 64 -15.57 -17.10 -4.68
N LEU A 65 -15.31 -17.52 -5.91
CA LEU A 65 -16.27 -17.40 -7.01
C LEU A 65 -17.36 -18.46 -6.92
N PRO A 66 -18.62 -18.10 -7.24
CA PRO A 66 -19.71 -19.07 -7.36
C PRO A 66 -19.52 -19.96 -8.61
N PRO A 67 -20.20 -21.13 -8.67
CA PRO A 67 -19.98 -22.13 -9.72
C PRO A 67 -20.21 -21.65 -11.15
N PHE A 68 -21.00 -20.58 -11.37
CA PHE A 68 -21.28 -20.05 -12.71
C PHE A 68 -20.16 -19.16 -13.27
N TRP A 69 -19.16 -18.76 -12.47
CA TRP A 69 -18.00 -17.98 -12.91
C TRP A 69 -16.77 -18.88 -13.17
N MET A 70 -16.91 -19.86 -14.05
CA MET A 70 -15.81 -20.75 -14.46
C MET A 70 -14.86 -20.10 -15.47
N ASP A 71 -15.38 -19.21 -16.33
CA ASP A 71 -14.56 -18.46 -17.28
C ASP A 71 -13.96 -17.21 -16.62
N ILE A 72 -12.77 -17.41 -16.06
CA ILE A 72 -12.01 -16.36 -15.37
C ILE A 72 -11.59 -15.22 -16.32
N LYS A 73 -11.36 -15.52 -17.61
CA LYS A 73 -10.96 -14.50 -18.60
C LYS A 73 -12.14 -13.58 -18.91
N LYS A 74 -13.33 -14.16 -19.10
CA LYS A 74 -14.58 -13.41 -19.25
C LYS A 74 -14.86 -12.56 -18.01
N LEU A 75 -14.70 -13.11 -16.81
CA LEU A 75 -14.88 -12.33 -15.57
C LEU A 75 -13.93 -11.13 -15.51
N GLN A 76 -12.64 -11.33 -15.80
CA GLN A 76 -11.67 -10.23 -15.82
C GLN A 76 -12.04 -9.15 -16.85
N TYR A 77 -12.48 -9.56 -18.05
CA TYR A 77 -12.94 -8.63 -19.07
C TYR A 77 -14.15 -7.81 -18.61
N VAL A 78 -15.17 -8.47 -18.06
CA VAL A 78 -16.40 -7.81 -17.58
C VAL A 78 -16.09 -6.86 -16.42
N LEU A 79 -15.28 -7.27 -15.45
CA LEU A 79 -14.88 -6.41 -14.33
C LEU A 79 -14.18 -5.14 -14.84
N ASN A 80 -13.23 -5.26 -15.77
CA ASN A 80 -12.54 -4.09 -16.33
C ASN A 80 -13.44 -3.18 -17.19
N LYS A 81 -14.58 -3.67 -17.66
CA LYS A 81 -15.59 -2.84 -18.35
C LYS A 81 -16.50 -2.09 -17.38
N MET A 82 -16.74 -2.65 -16.19
CA MET A 82 -17.64 -2.08 -15.19
C MET A 82 -16.92 -1.20 -14.16
N LEU A 83 -15.64 -1.45 -13.89
CA LEU A 83 -14.85 -0.68 -12.95
C LEU A 83 -14.61 0.75 -13.44
N PRO A 84 -14.53 1.73 -12.52
CA PRO A 84 -14.10 3.08 -12.88
C PRO A 84 -12.66 3.02 -13.40
N GLN A 85 -12.29 3.98 -14.25
CA GLN A 85 -10.95 4.06 -14.86
C GLN A 85 -9.79 4.06 -13.83
N SER A 86 -10.07 4.46 -12.59
CA SER A 86 -9.12 4.47 -11.48
C SER A 86 -8.88 3.11 -10.83
N ILE A 87 -9.58 2.02 -11.22
CA ILE A 87 -9.38 0.66 -10.72
C ILE A 87 -9.30 -0.31 -11.89
N PHE A 88 -8.28 -1.15 -11.92
CA PHE A 88 -8.05 -2.11 -12.99
C PHE A 88 -7.67 -3.49 -12.46
N VAL A 89 -8.34 -4.53 -12.95
CA VAL A 89 -8.00 -5.93 -12.71
C VAL A 89 -6.94 -6.36 -13.71
N LYS A 90 -5.70 -6.48 -13.23
CA LYS A 90 -4.55 -6.91 -14.03
C LYS A 90 -4.59 -8.40 -14.33
N LYS A 91 -4.99 -9.20 -13.35
CA LYS A 91 -4.99 -10.66 -13.46
C LYS A 91 -5.98 -11.27 -12.48
N ILE A 92 -6.68 -12.29 -12.94
CA ILE A 92 -7.38 -13.25 -12.09
C ILE A 92 -6.78 -14.63 -12.35
N GLN A 93 -6.53 -15.40 -11.29
CA GLN A 93 -6.04 -16.77 -11.40
C GLN A 93 -6.68 -17.66 -10.34
N LYS A 94 -7.00 -18.92 -10.71
CA LYS A 94 -7.35 -19.96 -9.75
C LYS A 94 -6.15 -20.23 -8.84
N VAL A 95 -6.43 -20.49 -7.57
CA VAL A 95 -5.45 -20.82 -6.53
C VAL A 95 -6.00 -21.96 -5.67
N SER A 96 -5.17 -22.48 -4.76
CA SER A 96 -5.63 -23.43 -3.73
C SER A 96 -6.80 -22.84 -2.92
N SER A 97 -7.71 -23.68 -2.44
CA SER A 97 -8.78 -23.29 -1.51
C SER A 97 -8.24 -22.66 -0.24
N ASP A 98 -7.02 -23.03 0.16
CA ASP A 98 -6.42 -22.58 1.42
C ASP A 98 -5.65 -21.26 1.26
N PHE A 99 -5.50 -20.76 0.02
CA PHE A 99 -4.78 -19.51 -0.22
C PHE A 99 -5.44 -18.34 0.53
N HIS A 100 -4.65 -17.58 1.28
CA HIS A 100 -5.11 -16.40 1.99
C HIS A 100 -4.22 -15.19 1.70
N ALA A 101 -4.72 -14.26 0.88
CA ALA A 101 -3.96 -13.11 0.37
C ALA A 101 -3.22 -12.30 1.46
N ARG A 102 -3.76 -12.22 2.68
CA ARG A 102 -3.11 -11.53 3.81
C ARG A 102 -2.05 -12.35 4.52
N TYR A 103 -2.29 -13.65 4.71
CA TYR A 103 -1.46 -14.46 5.63
C TYR A 103 -0.37 -15.20 4.88
N ASP A 104 -0.60 -15.57 3.61
CA ASP A 104 0.40 -16.21 2.76
C ASP A 104 1.38 -15.21 2.14
N ALA A 105 1.09 -13.91 2.22
CA ALA A 105 1.99 -12.88 1.73
C ALA A 105 3.22 -12.77 2.65
N THR A 106 4.39 -13.05 2.10
CA THR A 106 5.68 -13.05 2.80
C THR A 106 6.32 -11.66 2.88
N SER A 107 6.10 -10.80 1.89
CA SER A 107 6.54 -9.40 1.93
C SER A 107 5.55 -8.46 1.24
N ARG A 108 5.65 -7.18 1.60
CA ARG A 108 4.99 -6.06 0.92
C ARG A 108 6.04 -5.04 0.53
N VAL A 109 5.88 -4.46 -0.65
CA VAL A 109 6.78 -3.45 -1.20
C VAL A 109 6.04 -2.13 -1.35
N TYR A 110 6.63 -1.07 -0.83
CA TYR A 110 6.20 0.30 -1.06
C TYR A 110 7.31 1.07 -1.78
N ARG A 111 6.87 1.93 -2.70
CA ARG A 111 7.70 2.95 -3.32
C ARG A 111 7.08 4.30 -3.03
N TYR A 112 7.86 5.19 -2.42
CA TYR A 112 7.49 6.58 -2.22
C TYR A 112 8.25 7.44 -3.23
N ILE A 113 7.53 8.23 -4.01
CA ILE A 113 8.09 9.00 -5.13
C ILE A 113 8.15 10.47 -4.73
N ILE A 114 9.36 10.99 -4.71
CA ILE A 114 9.66 12.39 -4.39
C ILE A 114 10.27 13.05 -5.62
N LYS A 115 9.98 14.32 -5.82
CA LYS A 115 10.64 15.14 -6.85
C LYS A 115 11.01 16.49 -6.25
N GLU A 116 12.17 17.01 -6.65
CA GLU A 116 12.64 18.30 -6.19
C GLU A 116 12.01 19.44 -7.01
N GLY A 117 11.71 20.55 -6.33
CA GLY A 117 11.23 21.79 -6.94
C GLY A 117 9.72 21.94 -6.97
N GLN A 118 9.25 22.76 -7.91
CA GLN A 118 7.86 23.22 -7.96
C GLN A 118 6.86 22.10 -8.31
N ARG A 119 5.64 22.27 -7.79
CA ARG A 119 4.51 21.38 -8.05
C ARG A 119 4.15 21.31 -9.54
N ASP A 120 3.72 20.14 -9.98
CA ASP A 120 3.26 19.88 -11.35
C ASP A 120 1.83 19.31 -11.31
N PRO A 121 0.83 19.98 -11.92
CA PRO A 121 -0.56 19.55 -11.88
C PRO A 121 -0.79 18.14 -12.44
N PHE A 122 0.07 17.65 -13.33
CA PHE A 122 -0.02 16.30 -13.90
C PHE A 122 0.61 15.22 -13.00
N LEU A 123 1.49 15.62 -12.07
CA LEU A 123 2.20 14.69 -11.18
C LEU A 123 1.77 14.76 -9.71
N ASN A 124 1.14 15.85 -9.28
CA ASN A 124 0.79 16.13 -7.87
C ASN A 124 -0.02 15.02 -7.19
N ARG A 125 -0.71 14.19 -7.96
CA ARG A 125 -1.48 13.04 -7.45
C ARG A 125 -0.58 11.88 -7.02
N PHE A 126 0.57 11.71 -7.67
CA PHE A 126 1.43 10.52 -7.58
C PHE A 126 2.80 10.79 -6.97
N VAL A 127 3.23 12.06 -6.94
CA VAL A 127 4.56 12.50 -6.54
C VAL A 127 4.45 13.54 -5.45
N THR A 128 5.32 13.44 -4.45
CA THR A 128 5.48 14.48 -3.42
C THR A 128 6.61 15.42 -3.83
N PHE A 129 6.29 16.71 -3.92
CA PHE A 129 7.28 17.75 -4.23
C PHE A 129 7.89 18.29 -2.93
N VAL A 130 9.21 18.33 -2.86
CA VAL A 130 9.98 18.81 -1.69
C VAL A 130 11.15 19.64 -2.20
N ASP A 131 11.43 20.78 -1.56
CA ASP A 131 12.58 21.62 -1.87
C ASP A 131 13.77 21.28 -0.97
N GLY A 132 15.00 21.43 -1.48
CA GLY A 132 16.23 21.31 -0.69
C GLY A 132 16.50 19.89 -0.21
N ILE A 133 16.33 18.90 -1.08
CA ILE A 133 16.45 17.50 -0.69
C ILE A 133 17.93 17.10 -0.59
N ASP A 134 18.38 16.76 0.62
CA ASP A 134 19.67 16.08 0.81
C ASP A 134 19.53 14.57 0.56
N ILE A 135 19.74 14.16 -0.68
CA ILE A 135 19.66 12.75 -1.09
C ILE A 135 20.70 11.90 -0.38
N GLN A 136 21.89 12.43 -0.08
CA GLN A 136 22.94 11.68 0.60
C GLN A 136 22.52 11.36 2.03
N LYS A 137 22.00 12.35 2.75
CA LYS A 137 21.41 12.17 4.09
C LYS A 137 20.29 11.14 4.06
N ILE A 138 19.35 11.23 3.12
CA ILE A 138 18.25 10.25 3.01
C ILE A 138 18.81 8.85 2.72
N SER A 139 19.77 8.74 1.80
CA SER A 139 20.38 7.46 1.41
C SER A 139 21.13 6.79 2.56
N GLN A 140 21.69 7.56 3.49
CA GLN A 140 22.33 7.04 4.70
C GLN A 140 21.26 6.65 5.73
N ASN A 141 20.32 7.55 6.03
CA ASN A 141 19.35 7.38 7.10
C ASN A 141 18.29 6.30 6.80
N ILE A 142 17.94 6.06 5.53
CA ILE A 142 16.95 5.03 5.19
C ILE A 142 17.37 3.62 5.62
N LYS A 143 18.69 3.39 5.74
CA LYS A 143 19.25 2.10 6.16
C LYS A 143 18.98 1.81 7.63
N LEU A 144 18.75 2.85 8.45
CA LEU A 144 18.45 2.70 9.88
C LEU A 144 17.15 1.94 10.14
N PHE A 145 16.21 1.98 9.19
CA PHE A 145 14.95 1.26 9.29
C PHE A 145 15.05 -0.23 8.97
N MET A 146 16.18 -0.70 8.41
CA MET A 146 16.37 -2.11 8.07
C MET A 146 16.51 -2.96 9.34
N GLY A 147 15.96 -4.17 9.32
CA GLY A 147 15.95 -5.09 10.45
C GLY A 147 14.64 -5.11 11.22
N GLU A 148 14.68 -5.69 12.41
CA GLU A 148 13.56 -5.77 13.34
C GLU A 148 13.58 -4.58 14.29
N HIS A 149 12.48 -3.82 14.33
CA HIS A 149 12.33 -2.67 15.23
C HIS A 149 10.90 -2.56 15.74
N ASP A 150 10.73 -1.92 16.90
CA ASP A 150 9.42 -1.42 17.32
C ASP A 150 9.13 -0.08 16.63
N PHE A 151 8.11 -0.08 15.76
CA PHE A 151 7.73 1.09 14.98
C PHE A 151 6.59 1.89 15.62
N ALA A 152 6.43 1.86 16.95
CA ALA A 152 5.37 2.59 17.65
C ALA A 152 5.34 4.10 17.32
N TYR A 153 6.50 4.77 17.27
CA TYR A 153 6.59 6.19 16.87
C TYR A 153 6.31 6.44 15.38
N PHE A 154 6.32 5.38 14.57
CA PHE A 154 6.02 5.42 13.14
C PHE A 154 4.64 4.82 12.86
N MET A 155 3.67 5.04 13.74
CA MET A 155 2.30 4.58 13.53
C MET A 155 1.29 5.65 13.92
N LYS A 156 0.17 5.73 13.18
CA LYS A 156 -0.98 6.52 13.63
C LYS A 156 -1.85 5.74 14.61
N ASN A 157 -2.33 6.43 15.65
CA ASN A 157 -3.29 5.90 16.60
C ASN A 157 -4.60 5.41 15.93
N GLY A 158 -5.33 4.57 16.66
CA GLY A 158 -6.62 4.01 16.21
C GLY A 158 -6.48 2.79 15.29
N SER A 159 -5.33 2.11 15.31
CA SER A 159 -5.19 0.78 14.73
C SER A 159 -5.18 -0.27 15.83
N ASP A 160 -6.04 -1.28 15.71
CA ASP A 160 -6.06 -2.46 16.58
C ASP A 160 -4.98 -3.45 16.13
N VAL A 161 -3.73 -3.17 16.51
CA VAL A 161 -2.56 -4.02 16.22
C VAL A 161 -2.08 -4.68 17.50
N LYS A 162 -1.84 -5.99 17.44
CA LYS A 162 -1.31 -6.76 18.57
C LYS A 162 0.16 -6.47 18.89
N SER A 163 0.90 -5.98 17.90
CA SER A 163 2.32 -5.64 18.02
C SER A 163 2.70 -4.59 16.98
N THR A 164 3.56 -3.67 17.40
CA THR A 164 4.21 -2.62 16.59
C THR A 164 5.57 -3.05 16.04
N ILE A 165 6.02 -4.26 16.36
CA ILE A 165 7.28 -4.81 15.86
C ILE A 165 7.12 -5.22 14.40
N ARG A 166 8.01 -4.76 13.52
CA ARG A 166 8.05 -5.16 12.10
C ARG A 166 9.48 -5.46 11.69
N VAL A 167 9.62 -6.27 10.65
CA VAL A 167 10.91 -6.61 10.06
C VAL A 167 10.95 -6.05 8.64
N ILE A 168 11.78 -5.02 8.45
CA ILE A 168 12.04 -4.44 7.13
C ILE A 168 13.27 -5.14 6.56
N SER A 169 13.06 -5.93 5.52
CA SER A 169 14.11 -6.75 4.89
C SER A 169 14.95 -5.97 3.89
N LYS A 170 14.42 -4.87 3.33
CA LYS A 170 15.14 -4.07 2.34
C LYS A 170 14.71 -2.62 2.33
N THR A 171 15.67 -1.72 2.38
CA THR A 171 15.49 -0.29 2.11
C THR A 171 16.59 0.25 1.22
N PHE A 172 16.24 1.16 0.31
CA PHE A 172 17.21 1.91 -0.48
C PHE A 172 16.56 3.11 -1.16
N VAL A 173 17.39 4.03 -1.62
CA VAL A 173 17.00 5.17 -2.46
C VAL A 173 17.66 5.05 -3.81
N TYR A 174 16.95 5.42 -4.86
CA TYR A 174 17.51 5.56 -6.20
C TYR A 174 16.80 6.66 -6.97
N GLN A 175 17.49 7.22 -7.96
CA GLN A 175 16.91 8.19 -8.88
C GLN A 175 16.45 7.49 -10.15
N HIS A 176 15.29 7.89 -10.68
CA HIS A 176 14.76 7.40 -11.95
C HIS A 176 13.90 8.46 -12.63
N LYS A 177 14.26 8.83 -13.87
CA LYS A 177 13.54 9.82 -14.69
C LYS A 177 13.26 11.13 -13.94
N GLY A 178 14.27 11.65 -13.23
CA GLY A 178 14.15 12.88 -12.43
C GLY A 178 13.34 12.76 -11.14
N ASN A 179 12.95 11.55 -10.72
CA ASN A 179 12.33 11.30 -9.43
C ASN A 179 13.31 10.62 -8.48
N ILE A 180 13.18 10.90 -7.20
CA ILE A 180 13.82 10.20 -6.09
C ILE A 180 12.83 9.16 -5.56
N ILE A 181 13.22 7.89 -5.56
CA ILE A 181 12.34 6.80 -5.17
C ILE A 181 12.88 6.16 -3.90
N LEU A 182 12.09 6.22 -2.84
CA LEU A 182 12.34 5.52 -1.57
C LEU A 182 11.67 4.16 -1.63
N TYR A 183 12.47 3.10 -1.51
CA TYR A 183 12.00 1.73 -1.53
C TYR A 183 11.99 1.14 -0.12
N PHE A 184 10.88 0.48 0.23
CA PHE A 184 10.73 -0.25 1.49
C PHE A 184 10.11 -1.62 1.22
N GLU A 185 10.69 -2.66 1.77
CA GLU A 185 10.14 -4.02 1.76
C GLU A 185 10.17 -4.62 3.16
N ALA A 186 9.04 -5.17 3.59
CA ALA A 186 8.87 -5.71 4.93
C ALA A 186 7.86 -6.86 4.95
N ASN A 187 7.87 -7.64 6.03
CA ASN A 187 6.83 -8.64 6.30
C ASN A 187 5.42 -8.01 6.39
N GLY A 188 5.34 -6.75 6.84
CA GLY A 188 4.15 -5.92 6.85
C GLY A 188 4.46 -4.51 7.34
N PHE A 189 3.50 -3.61 7.21
CA PHE A 189 3.61 -2.24 7.69
C PHE A 189 2.44 -1.88 8.60
N LEU A 190 2.69 -1.01 9.56
CA LEU A 190 1.68 -0.38 10.40
C LEU A 190 0.95 0.73 9.63
N ARG A 191 -0.19 1.16 10.18
CA ARG A 191 -0.98 2.24 9.60
C ARG A 191 -0.12 3.52 9.51
N SER A 192 -0.03 4.07 8.30
CA SER A 192 0.78 5.25 7.96
C SER A 192 2.30 5.12 8.19
N GLN A 193 2.85 3.92 8.45
CA GLN A 193 4.27 3.76 8.76
C GLN A 193 5.21 4.29 7.69
N ILE A 194 4.97 3.93 6.42
CA ILE A 194 5.76 4.45 5.30
C ILE A 194 5.78 5.98 5.30
N ARG A 195 4.63 6.63 5.47
CA ARG A 195 4.54 8.10 5.42
C ARG A 195 5.28 8.76 6.58
N LEU A 196 5.23 8.16 7.78
CA LEU A 196 5.93 8.67 8.96
C LEU A 196 7.44 8.48 8.83
N MET A 197 7.90 7.31 8.36
CA MET A 197 9.32 7.08 8.07
C MET A 197 9.85 8.05 7.00
N VAL A 198 9.08 8.29 5.93
CA VAL A 198 9.45 9.28 4.91
C VAL A 198 9.50 10.70 5.48
N GLY A 199 8.53 11.08 6.31
CA GLY A 199 8.57 12.37 7.02
C GLY A 199 9.83 12.52 7.88
N ALA A 200 10.20 11.46 8.60
CA ALA A 200 11.42 11.44 9.41
C ALA A 200 12.68 11.55 8.55
N LEU A 201 12.76 10.88 7.39
CA LEU A 201 13.90 11.01 6.48
C LEU A 201 14.08 12.44 5.95
N LEU A 202 12.98 13.16 5.74
CA LEU A 202 13.00 14.53 5.26
C LEU A 202 13.38 15.54 6.35
N GLN A 203 12.96 15.30 7.59
CA GLN A 203 13.03 16.32 8.66
C GLN A 203 14.13 16.05 9.69
N LEU A 204 14.44 14.78 9.96
CA LEU A 204 15.26 14.38 11.10
C LEU A 204 16.68 13.98 10.68
N ASN A 205 17.60 14.01 11.62
CA ASN A 205 18.94 13.44 11.46
C ASN A 205 18.97 11.95 11.89
N ALA A 206 20.12 11.30 11.71
CA ALA A 206 20.29 9.88 12.03
C ALA A 206 20.03 9.56 13.52
N PHE A 207 20.51 10.42 14.42
CA PHE A 207 20.39 10.24 15.86
C PHE A 207 18.92 10.31 16.33
N GLU A 208 18.16 11.30 15.84
CA GLU A 208 16.73 11.44 16.15
C GLU A 208 15.90 10.26 15.63
N ILE A 209 16.24 9.71 14.46
CA ILE A 209 15.59 8.50 13.93
C ILE A 209 15.91 7.29 14.80
N GLN A 210 17.17 7.12 15.20
CA GLN A 210 17.58 6.02 16.09
C GLN A 210 16.84 6.09 17.43
N GLN A 211 16.72 7.27 18.05
CA GLN A 211 15.96 7.44 19.28
C GLN A 211 14.48 7.02 19.16
N GLN A 212 13.87 7.25 18.00
CA GLN A 212 12.50 6.81 17.75
C GLN A 212 12.40 5.30 17.56
N LEU A 213 13.44 4.65 17.03
CA LEU A 213 13.50 3.20 16.89
C LEU A 213 13.86 2.49 18.21
N SER A 214 14.68 3.12 19.07
CA SER A 214 15.01 2.62 20.42
C SER A 214 13.92 2.91 21.46
N LEU A 215 12.87 3.65 21.07
CA LEU A 215 11.81 4.15 21.96
C LEU A 215 12.29 5.09 23.09
N GLU A 216 13.45 5.72 22.94
CA GLU A 216 14.12 6.51 23.99
C GLU A 216 13.70 7.99 24.03
N LYS A 217 12.56 8.36 23.44
CA LYS A 217 12.15 9.76 23.41
C LYS A 217 11.88 10.28 24.84
N LYS A 218 12.73 11.21 25.32
CA LYS A 218 12.34 12.13 26.39
C LYS A 218 11.22 13.02 25.84
N ILE A 219 10.06 12.93 26.47
CA ILE A 219 8.95 13.88 26.31
C ILE A 219 9.43 15.26 26.78
#